data_AF-A0A1H0J5L8-F1
#
_entry.id   AF-A0A1H0J5L8-F1
#
_cell.length_a   1.000
_cell.length_b   1.000
_cell.length_c   1.000
_cell.angle_alpha   90.00
_cell.angle_beta   90.00
_cell.angle_gamma   90.00
#
_symmetry.space_group_name_H-M   'P 1'
#
loop_
_entity.id
_entity.type
_entity.pdbx_description
1 polymer ?
#
loop_
_entity_poly.entity_id
_entity_poly.type
_entity_poly.pdbx_seq_one_letter_code
_entity_poly.pdbx_strand_id
1 'polypeptide(L)'
;MHLRFLLALTPLMLTSQTYAAVNCDNATDQATMNQCASQQHAAADKELNALYQQITDRLKGDPDRKKLMLSAQRSWIAFRDAECKFSASGVEGGSVYPLIYRNCVTELTQARVETFKTYLKCQEGDLGCPVPSAP
;
A
#
# COMPACT_ATOMS: atom_id res chain seq x y z
N MET A 1 46.95 -3.00 -34.94
CA MET A 1 45.91 -4.04 -35.15
C MET A 1 44.57 -3.45 -34.73
N HIS A 2 43.79 -2.90 -35.67
CA HIS A 2 42.53 -2.21 -35.36
C HIS A 2 41.38 -3.23 -35.36
N LEU A 3 40.89 -3.60 -34.18
CA LEU A 3 39.75 -4.49 -34.02
C LEU A 3 38.45 -3.69 -34.22
N ARG A 4 37.82 -3.85 -35.38
CA ARG A 4 36.51 -3.27 -35.69
C ARG A 4 35.43 -4.02 -34.92
N PHE A 5 34.95 -3.44 -33.82
CA PHE A 5 33.75 -3.91 -33.12
C PHE A 5 32.50 -3.51 -33.92
N LEU A 6 31.84 -4.49 -34.52
CA LEU A 6 30.49 -4.35 -35.09
C LEU A 6 29.48 -4.42 -33.94
N LEU A 7 28.86 -3.29 -33.60
CA LEU A 7 27.74 -3.21 -32.66
C LEU A 7 26.47 -3.78 -33.33
N ALA A 8 26.14 -5.03 -33.03
CA ALA A 8 24.87 -5.63 -33.45
C ALA A 8 23.74 -5.10 -32.54
N LEU A 9 22.82 -4.34 -33.11
CA LEU A 9 21.64 -3.80 -32.43
C LEU A 9 20.59 -4.92 -32.29
N THR A 10 20.52 -5.59 -31.13
CA THR A 10 19.46 -6.57 -30.84
C THR A 10 18.17 -5.83 -30.43
N PRO A 11 17.03 -6.04 -31.11
CA PRO A 11 15.76 -5.42 -30.74
C PRO A 11 15.24 -6.03 -29.44
N LEU A 12 15.07 -5.20 -28.41
CA LEU A 12 14.43 -5.57 -27.15
C LEU A 12 12.92 -5.68 -27.39
N MET A 13 12.41 -6.91 -27.53
CA MET A 13 10.98 -7.20 -27.62
C MET A 13 10.35 -6.98 -26.23
N LEU A 14 9.64 -5.86 -26.03
CA LEU A 14 8.78 -5.68 -24.86
C LEU A 14 7.51 -6.53 -25.06
N THR A 15 7.47 -7.72 -24.47
CA THR A 15 6.24 -8.50 -24.40
C THR A 15 5.34 -7.93 -23.31
N SER A 16 4.21 -7.34 -23.69
CA SER A 16 3.15 -6.93 -22.76
C SER A 16 2.54 -8.16 -22.12
N GLN A 17 2.87 -8.45 -20.86
CA GLN A 17 2.20 -9.53 -20.12
C GLN A 17 0.78 -9.09 -19.77
N THR A 18 -0.21 -9.69 -20.43
CA THR A 18 -1.62 -9.55 -20.05
C THR A 18 -1.88 -10.42 -18.82
N TYR A 19 -2.05 -9.82 -17.64
CA TYR A 19 -2.48 -10.54 -16.45
C TYR A 19 -3.97 -10.89 -16.58
N ALA A 20 -4.29 -12.19 -16.65
CA ALA A 20 -5.68 -12.64 -16.57
C ALA A 20 -6.26 -12.27 -15.19
N ALA A 21 -7.52 -11.81 -15.16
CA ALA A 21 -8.23 -11.56 -13.91
C ALA A 21 -8.43 -12.90 -13.17
N VAL A 22 -7.94 -12.98 -11.93
CA VAL A 22 -8.11 -14.18 -11.10
C VAL A 22 -9.49 -14.19 -10.48
N ASN A 23 -10.16 -15.34 -10.57
CA ASN A 23 -11.43 -15.56 -9.90
C ASN A 23 -11.17 -15.89 -8.42
N CYS A 24 -11.54 -14.97 -7.53
CA CYS A 24 -11.34 -15.11 -6.09
C CYS A 24 -12.51 -15.75 -5.35
N ASP A 25 -13.63 -16.02 -6.02
CA ASP A 25 -14.85 -16.51 -5.36
C ASP A 25 -14.72 -17.98 -4.94
N ASN A 26 -13.85 -18.75 -5.60
CA ASN A 26 -13.67 -20.19 -5.35
C ASN A 26 -12.19 -20.62 -5.44
N ALA A 27 -11.27 -19.83 -4.90
CA ALA A 27 -9.85 -20.19 -4.89
C ALA A 27 -9.64 -21.48 -4.08
N THR A 28 -9.20 -22.56 -4.75
CA THR A 28 -8.99 -23.88 -4.13
C THR A 28 -7.51 -24.23 -3.93
N ASP A 29 -6.61 -23.53 -4.62
CA ASP A 29 -5.17 -23.69 -4.47
C ASP A 29 -4.52 -22.46 -3.79
N GLN A 30 -3.39 -22.70 -3.13
CA GLN A 30 -2.72 -21.68 -2.33
C GLN A 30 -2.14 -20.52 -3.17
N ALA A 31 -1.75 -20.76 -4.42
CA ALA A 31 -1.22 -19.70 -5.27
C ALA A 31 -2.32 -18.71 -5.64
N THR A 32 -3.50 -19.21 -6.01
CA THR A 32 -4.70 -18.39 -6.27
C THR A 32 -5.11 -17.63 -5.01
N MET A 33 -5.15 -18.28 -3.83
CA MET A 33 -5.46 -17.61 -2.57
C MET A 33 -4.48 -16.47 -2.24
N ASN A 34 -3.18 -16.69 -2.41
CA ASN A 34 -2.14 -15.68 -2.19
C ASN A 34 -2.30 -14.48 -3.16
N GLN A 35 -2.66 -14.75 -4.41
CA GLN A 35 -2.93 -13.71 -5.40
C GLN A 35 -4.18 -12.89 -5.05
N CYS A 36 -5.26 -13.55 -4.62
CA CYS A 36 -6.48 -12.89 -4.19
C CYS A 36 -6.26 -11.99 -2.97
N ALA A 37 -5.52 -12.45 -1.96
CA ALA A 37 -5.15 -11.62 -0.81
C ALA A 37 -4.36 -10.37 -1.22
N SER A 38 -3.48 -10.50 -2.21
CA SER A 38 -2.72 -9.37 -2.76
C SER A 38 -3.63 -8.37 -3.51
N GLN A 39 -4.64 -8.86 -4.24
CA GLN A 39 -5.63 -8.00 -4.91
C GLN A 39 -6.54 -7.26 -3.92
N GLN A 40 -7.00 -7.95 -2.88
CA GLN A 40 -7.81 -7.33 -1.82
C GLN A 40 -7.02 -6.22 -1.11
N HIS A 41 -5.75 -6.48 -0.80
CA HIS A 41 -4.86 -5.47 -0.24
C HIS A 41 -4.74 -4.23 -1.15
N ALA A 42 -4.61 -4.43 -2.47
CA ALA A 42 -4.46 -3.34 -3.43
C ALA A 42 -5.63 -2.35 -3.41
N ALA A 43 -6.86 -2.82 -3.14
CA ALA A 43 -8.01 -1.93 -2.99
C ALA A 43 -7.90 -1.04 -1.75
N ALA A 44 -7.56 -1.62 -0.60
CA ALA A 44 -7.37 -0.88 0.65
C ALA A 44 -6.19 0.10 0.57
N ASP A 45 -5.08 -0.30 -0.05
CA ASP A 45 -3.91 0.56 -0.25
C ASP A 45 -4.22 1.73 -1.18
N LYS A 46 -4.99 1.50 -2.25
CA LYS A 46 -5.45 2.57 -3.14
C LYS A 46 -6.27 3.62 -2.39
N GLU A 47 -7.21 3.20 -1.54
CA GLU A 47 -8.01 4.12 -0.71
C GLU A 47 -7.13 4.89 0.29
N LEU A 48 -6.23 4.19 1.00
CA LEU A 48 -5.30 4.82 1.93
C LEU A 48 -4.46 5.91 1.26
N ASN A 49 -3.93 5.64 0.06
CA ASN A 49 -3.12 6.60 -0.68
C ASN A 49 -3.93 7.81 -1.18
N ALA A 50 -5.19 7.59 -1.60
CA ALA A 50 -6.07 8.69 -1.99
C ALA A 50 -6.35 9.64 -0.80
N LEU A 51 -6.66 9.08 0.37
CA LEU A 51 -6.89 9.86 1.58
C LEU A 51 -5.61 10.55 2.07
N TYR A 52 -4.45 9.88 1.97
CA TYR A 52 -3.15 10.47 2.26
C TYR A 52 -2.89 11.70 1.40
N GLN A 53 -3.11 11.62 0.08
CA GLN A 53 -2.98 12.74 -0.84
C GLN A 53 -3.89 13.90 -0.42
N GLN A 54 -5.17 13.60 -0.16
CA GLN A 54 -6.14 14.61 0.29
C GLN A 54 -5.69 15.33 1.58
N ILE A 55 -5.20 14.58 2.58
CA ILE A 55 -4.68 15.18 3.82
C ILE A 55 -3.46 16.06 3.53
N THR A 56 -2.50 15.57 2.75
CA THR A 56 -1.28 16.35 2.44
C THR A 56 -1.55 17.57 1.57
N ASP A 57 -2.64 17.56 0.82
CA ASP A 57 -3.12 18.71 0.05
C ASP A 57 -3.76 19.77 0.96
N ARG A 58 -4.59 19.36 1.93
CA ARG A 58 -5.14 20.28 2.95
C ARG A 58 -4.06 20.90 3.83
N LEU A 59 -2.91 20.24 3.98
CA LEU A 59 -1.76 20.74 4.74
C LEU A 59 -0.75 21.55 3.89
N LYS A 60 -1.05 21.90 2.64
CA LYS A 60 -0.12 22.68 1.77
C LYS A 60 0.30 24.03 2.38
N GLY A 61 -0.59 24.68 3.13
CA GLY A 61 -0.31 25.94 3.83
C GLY A 61 0.44 25.79 5.16
N ASP A 62 0.66 24.56 5.63
CA ASP A 62 1.33 24.28 6.91
C ASP A 62 2.40 23.17 6.74
N PRO A 63 3.62 23.57 6.32
CA PRO A 63 4.70 22.62 6.03
C PRO A 63 5.13 21.79 7.25
N ASP A 64 5.06 22.34 8.47
CA ASP A 64 5.47 21.65 9.69
C ASP A 64 4.48 20.55 10.06
N ARG A 65 3.17 20.82 10.02
CA ARG A 65 2.15 19.76 10.19
C ARG A 65 2.21 18.72 9.08
N LYS A 66 2.46 19.14 7.84
CA LYS A 66 2.66 18.21 6.73
C LYS A 66 3.82 17.26 7.01
N LYS A 67 4.96 17.77 7.49
CA LYS A 67 6.14 16.97 7.88
C LYS A 67 5.83 15.97 8.98
N LEU A 68 5.04 16.37 9.98
CA LEU A 68 4.57 15.45 11.04
C LEU A 68 3.69 14.34 10.47
N MET A 69 2.74 14.66 9.58
CA MET A 69 1.90 13.67 8.91
C MET A 69 2.71 12.66 8.09
N LEU A 70 3.70 13.13 7.32
CA LEU A 70 4.64 12.30 6.56
C LEU A 70 5.42 11.34 7.48
N SER A 71 5.95 11.84 8.59
CA SER A 71 6.71 11.05 9.56
C SER A 71 5.83 10.00 10.26
N ALA A 72 4.63 10.39 10.68
CA ALA A 72 3.65 9.49 11.29
C ALA A 72 3.25 8.37 10.33
N GLN A 73 3.02 8.67 9.04
CA GLN A 73 2.65 7.66 8.06
C GLN A 73 3.78 6.67 7.77
N ARG A 74 5.03 7.15 7.67
CA ARG A 74 6.21 6.26 7.50
C ARG A 74 6.40 5.34 8.71
N SER A 75 6.24 5.88 9.91
CA SER A 75 6.34 5.09 11.15
C SER A 75 5.22 4.05 11.25
N TRP A 76 4.00 4.42 10.83
CA TRP A 76 2.89 3.48 10.76
C TRP A 76 3.14 2.34 9.75
N ILE A 77 3.73 2.61 8.58
CA ILE A 77 4.12 1.57 7.62
C ILE A 77 5.11 0.59 8.26
N ALA A 78 6.15 1.11 8.93
CA ALA A 78 7.14 0.28 9.61
C ALA A 78 6.51 -0.58 10.72
N PHE A 79 5.59 -0.01 11.50
CA PHE A 79 4.79 -0.75 12.49
C PHE A 79 3.97 -1.85 11.83
N ARG A 80 3.18 -1.53 10.79
CA ARG A 80 2.32 -2.49 10.08
C ARG A 80 3.12 -3.68 9.57
N ASP A 81 4.26 -3.43 8.93
CA ASP A 81 5.06 -4.49 8.33
C ASP A 81 5.71 -5.36 9.41
N ALA A 82 6.15 -4.77 10.53
CA ALA A 82 6.68 -5.51 11.68
C ALA A 82 5.61 -6.36 12.37
N GLU A 83 4.44 -5.78 12.63
CA GLU A 83 3.29 -6.45 13.24
C GLU A 83 2.83 -7.63 12.38
N CYS A 84 2.69 -7.43 11.06
CA CYS A 84 2.23 -8.49 10.18
C CYS A 84 3.27 -9.59 9.96
N LYS A 85 4.56 -9.27 10.04
CA LYS A 85 5.61 -10.29 10.09
C LYS A 85 5.50 -11.13 11.35
N PHE A 86 5.27 -10.50 12.50
CA PHE A 86 5.08 -11.21 13.77
C PHE A 86 3.82 -12.08 13.75
N SER A 87 2.67 -11.53 13.34
CA SER A 87 1.40 -12.24 13.26
C SER A 87 1.45 -13.47 12.33
N ALA A 88 2.18 -13.37 11.21
CA ALA A 88 2.38 -14.48 10.28
C ALA A 88 3.51 -15.45 10.65
N SER A 89 4.27 -15.20 11.73
CA SER A 89 5.48 -15.97 12.06
C SER A 89 5.24 -17.45 12.33
N GLY A 90 4.05 -17.82 12.82
CA GLY A 90 3.69 -19.22 13.08
C GLY A 90 3.59 -20.10 11.83
N VAL A 91 3.56 -19.50 10.64
CA VAL A 91 3.51 -20.19 9.35
C VAL A 91 4.67 -19.82 8.43
N GLU A 92 5.73 -19.19 8.98
CA GLU A 92 6.90 -18.78 8.21
C GLU A 92 7.54 -19.95 7.44
N GLY A 93 7.89 -19.72 6.17
CA GLY A 93 8.39 -20.75 5.25
C GLY A 93 7.31 -21.65 4.63
N GLY A 94 6.07 -21.60 5.14
CA GLY A 94 4.92 -22.32 4.56
C GLY A 94 4.30 -21.59 3.37
N SER A 95 3.64 -22.35 2.48
CA SER A 95 2.94 -21.81 1.31
C SER A 95 1.79 -20.85 1.66
N VAL A 96 1.26 -20.97 2.88
CA VAL A 96 0.19 -20.13 3.43
C VAL A 96 0.67 -18.79 4.00
N TYR A 97 1.98 -18.63 4.25
CA TYR A 97 2.55 -17.39 4.80
C TYR A 97 2.14 -16.12 4.05
N PRO A 98 2.20 -16.05 2.69
CA PRO A 98 1.84 -14.84 1.97
C PRO A 98 0.37 -14.43 2.16
N LEU A 99 -0.54 -15.41 2.26
CA LEU A 99 -1.95 -15.18 2.55
C LEU A 99 -2.14 -14.54 3.94
N ILE A 100 -1.57 -15.15 4.99
CA ILE A 100 -1.72 -14.65 6.36
C ILE A 100 -1.10 -13.26 6.52
N TYR A 101 0.11 -13.05 5.99
CA TYR A 101 0.76 -11.74 6.01
C TYR A 101 -0.08 -10.68 5.29
N ARG A 102 -0.60 -10.98 4.09
CA ARG A 102 -1.38 -10.01 3.31
C ARG A 102 -2.73 -9.68 3.94
N ASN A 103 -3.37 -10.64 4.60
CA ASN A 103 -4.61 -10.38 5.34
C ASN A 103 -4.36 -9.39 6.48
N CYS A 104 -3.33 -9.61 7.30
CA CYS A 104 -2.96 -8.66 8.35
C CYS A 104 -2.67 -7.25 7.80
N VAL A 105 -1.88 -7.17 6.72
CA VAL A 105 -1.54 -5.88 6.11
C VAL A 105 -2.81 -5.17 5.64
N THR A 106 -3.78 -5.91 5.09
CA THR A 106 -5.08 -5.38 4.63
C THR A 106 -5.90 -4.83 5.80
N GLU A 107 -6.04 -5.60 6.88
CA GLU A 107 -6.79 -5.20 8.07
C GLU A 107 -6.23 -3.91 8.70
N LEU A 108 -4.92 -3.85 8.93
CA LEU A 108 -4.28 -2.65 9.47
C LEU A 108 -4.41 -1.45 8.52
N THR A 109 -4.34 -1.69 7.20
CA THR A 109 -4.54 -0.65 6.18
C THR A 109 -5.96 -0.09 6.23
N GLN A 110 -6.99 -0.94 6.38
CA GLN A 110 -8.38 -0.51 6.54
C GLN A 110 -8.59 0.28 7.83
N ALA A 111 -7.99 -0.14 8.95
CA ALA A 111 -8.04 0.64 10.19
C ALA A 111 -7.40 2.04 10.04
N ARG A 112 -6.30 2.13 9.28
CA ARG A 112 -5.65 3.40 8.98
C ARG A 112 -6.48 4.30 8.07
N VAL A 113 -7.19 3.72 7.10
CA VAL A 113 -8.20 4.41 6.28
C VAL A 113 -9.24 5.09 7.16
N GLU A 114 -9.79 4.39 8.16
CA GLU A 114 -10.78 4.96 9.09
C GLU A 114 -10.19 6.07 9.98
N THR A 115 -8.92 5.95 10.35
CA THR A 115 -8.19 7.03 11.03
C THR A 115 -8.13 8.29 10.15
N PHE A 116 -7.81 8.14 8.87
CA PHE A 116 -7.74 9.26 7.93
C PHE A 116 -9.11 9.87 7.63
N LYS A 117 -10.15 9.04 7.49
CA LYS A 117 -11.53 9.53 7.37
C LYS A 117 -11.92 10.37 8.57
N THR A 118 -11.54 9.96 9.78
CA THR A 118 -11.76 10.75 11.00
C THR A 118 -11.06 12.11 10.91
N TYR A 119 -9.79 12.15 10.52
CA TYR A 119 -9.06 13.41 10.34
C TYR A 119 -9.68 14.34 9.28
N LEU A 120 -10.38 13.79 8.29
CA LEU A 120 -10.97 14.58 7.21
C LEU A 120 -12.39 15.08 7.50
N LYS A 121 -13.05 14.58 8.56
CA LYS A 121 -14.41 14.98 9.02
C LYS A 121 -14.42 16.20 9.95
N CYS A 122 -13.26 16.82 10.15
CA CYS A 122 -13.06 17.93 11.07
C CYS A 122 -13.86 19.18 10.71
N GLN A 123 -14.43 19.82 11.73
CA GLN A 123 -15.09 21.12 11.65
C GLN A 123 -14.11 22.24 12.05
N GLU A 124 -14.37 23.46 11.61
CA GLU A 124 -13.59 24.62 12.02
C GLU A 124 -13.72 24.83 13.55
N GLY A 125 -12.59 25.02 14.23
CA GLY A 125 -12.54 25.18 15.69
C GLY A 125 -12.43 23.87 16.50
N ASP A 126 -12.43 22.70 15.86
CA ASP A 126 -12.17 21.43 16.54
C ASP A 126 -10.68 21.31 16.93
N LEU A 127 -10.39 21.49 18.22
CA LEU A 127 -9.03 21.42 18.78
C LEU A 127 -8.42 20.01 18.74
N GLY A 128 -9.24 18.97 18.55
CA GLY A 128 -8.78 17.59 18.40
C GLY A 128 -8.32 17.25 16.99
N CYS A 129 -8.49 18.17 16.04
CA CYS A 129 -8.37 17.87 14.62
C CYS A 129 -6.99 18.22 14.03
N PRO A 130 -6.24 17.23 13.51
CA PRO A 130 -4.90 17.45 12.98
C PRO A 130 -4.90 17.92 11.52
N VAL A 131 -6.06 18.03 10.86
CA VAL A 131 -6.19 18.48 9.46
C VAL A 131 -7.24 19.59 9.37
N PRO A 132 -6.98 20.69 8.65
CA PRO A 132 -7.98 21.73 8.43
C PRO A 132 -9.26 21.20 7.77
N SER A 133 -10.37 21.91 7.95
CA SER A 133 -11.61 21.66 7.21
C SER A 133 -11.36 21.74 5.70
N ALA A 134 -12.25 21.13 4.91
CA ALA A 134 -12.21 21.32 3.48
C ALA A 134 -12.34 22.83 3.15
N PRO A 135 -11.63 23.33 2.13
CA PRO A 135 -11.86 24.68 1.63
C PRO A 135 -13.29 24.85 1.10
#